data_AF-A0A528AYT7-F1
#
_entry.id   AF-A0A528AYT7-F1
#
_cell.length_a   1.000
_cell.length_b   1.000
_cell.length_c   1.000
_cell.angle_alpha   90.00
_cell.angle_beta   90.00
_cell.angle_gamma   90.00
#
_symmetry.space_group_name_H-M   'P 1'
#
loop_
_entity.id
_entity.type
_entity.pdbx_description
1 polymer ?
#
loop_
_entity_poly.entity_id
_entity_poly.type
_entity_poly.pdbx_seq_one_letter_code
_entity_poly.pdbx_strand_id
1 'polypeptide(L)'
;MMQEKLAQAPASASGKGPMLLALRGVGKVFSNGVTALSDVDLTIREGDFLSLLGPSGCGKSTALRLIAGLATPTSGLLDWRGSSSVDRSN
;
A
#
# COMPACT_ATOMS: atom_id res chain seq x y z
N MET A 1 5.75 11.07 26.55
CA MET A 1 5.58 12.32 25.79
C MET A 1 5.21 11.91 24.36
N MET A 2 4.02 12.33 23.90
CA MET A 2 3.39 12.13 22.59
C MET A 2 3.13 10.69 22.10
N GLN A 3 1.92 10.20 22.43
CA GLN A 3 1.18 9.22 21.63
C GLN A 3 0.48 9.97 20.49
N GLU A 4 0.59 9.50 19.25
CA GLU A 4 -0.35 9.81 18.15
C GLU A 4 -0.33 8.62 17.17
N LYS A 5 -0.93 7.49 17.57
CA LYS A 5 -1.17 6.36 16.66
C LYS A 5 -2.44 6.68 15.86
N LEU A 6 -2.29 7.37 14.73
CA LEU A 6 -3.36 7.55 13.76
C LEU A 6 -3.00 6.85 12.44
N ALA A 7 -2.97 5.52 12.48
CA ALA A 7 -3.11 4.72 11.26
C ALA A 7 -4.60 4.66 10.96
N GLN A 8 -5.10 5.67 10.25
CA GLN A 8 -6.46 5.70 9.78
C GLN A 8 -6.64 4.56 8.78
N ALA A 9 -7.52 3.59 9.10
CA ALA A 9 -7.92 2.53 8.18
C ALA A 9 -8.30 3.19 6.84
N PRO A 10 -7.71 2.79 5.71
CA PRO A 10 -7.94 3.53 4.50
C PRO A 10 -9.39 3.32 4.07
N ALA A 11 -10.06 4.45 3.87
CA ALA A 11 -11.40 4.51 3.34
C ALA A 11 -11.45 3.71 2.04
N SER A 12 -12.40 2.78 1.95
CA SER A 12 -12.70 2.05 0.72
C SER A 12 -12.99 3.09 -0.36
N ALA A 13 -12.11 3.20 -1.34
CA ALA A 13 -12.35 4.09 -2.45
C ALA A 13 -13.50 3.48 -3.28
N SER A 14 -14.59 4.24 -3.36
CA SER A 14 -15.92 3.79 -3.79
C SER A 14 -16.09 3.86 -5.31
N GLY A 15 -15.04 3.58 -6.06
CA GLY A 15 -15.10 3.41 -7.50
C GLY A 15 -16.01 2.23 -7.84
N LYS A 16 -16.88 2.40 -8.83
CA LYS A 16 -17.70 1.31 -9.39
C LYS A 16 -16.91 0.38 -10.32
N GLY A 17 -15.67 0.73 -10.65
CA GLY A 17 -14.81 -0.05 -11.53
C GLY A 17 -14.27 -1.33 -10.88
N PRO A 18 -13.67 -2.24 -11.68
CA PRO A 18 -13.03 -3.43 -11.15
C PRO A 18 -11.87 -3.09 -10.19
N MET A 19 -11.48 -4.05 -9.36
CA MET A 19 -10.33 -3.92 -8.47
C MET A 19 -9.05 -3.75 -9.30
N LEU A 20 -8.34 -2.64 -9.06
CA LEU A 20 -7.08 -2.31 -9.72
C LEU A 20 -5.88 -2.75 -8.85
N LEU A 21 -5.97 -2.51 -7.55
CA LEU A 21 -4.91 -2.81 -6.59
C LEU A 21 -5.49 -3.17 -5.23
N ALA A 22 -4.99 -4.23 -4.60
CA ALA A 22 -5.23 -4.53 -3.20
C ALA A 22 -3.91 -4.68 -2.43
N LEU A 23 -3.76 -3.91 -1.35
CA LEU A 23 -2.78 -4.13 -0.30
C LEU A 23 -3.47 -4.96 0.77
N ARG A 24 -2.86 -6.08 1.18
CA ARG A 24 -3.36 -6.94 2.26
C ARG A 24 -2.29 -7.10 3.33
N GLY A 25 -2.54 -6.53 4.51
CA GLY A 25 -1.62 -6.53 5.65
C GLY A 25 -0.21 -6.03 5.33
N VAL A 26 -0.10 -5.04 4.44
CA VAL A 26 1.19 -4.61 3.89
C VAL A 26 2.01 -3.89 4.95
N GLY A 27 3.20 -4.41 5.23
CA GLY A 27 4.19 -3.79 6.12
C GLY A 27 5.51 -3.54 5.42
N LYS A 28 6.25 -2.51 5.88
CA LYS A 28 7.60 -2.23 5.42
C LYS A 28 8.49 -1.81 6.58
N VAL A 29 9.55 -2.57 6.79
CA VAL A 29 10.65 -2.27 7.70
C VAL A 29 11.92 -2.15 6.87
N PHE A 30 12.66 -1.06 7.07
CA PHE A 30 13.96 -0.87 6.42
C PHE A 30 15.07 -1.61 7.16
N SER A 31 16.22 -1.80 6.49
CA SER A 31 17.38 -2.52 7.07
C SER A 31 17.91 -1.91 8.36
N ASN A 32 17.69 -0.61 8.57
CA ASN A 32 18.03 0.10 9.80
C ASN A 32 17.02 -0.09 10.94
N GLY A 33 16.01 -0.96 10.77
CA GLY A 33 14.97 -1.24 11.76
C GLY A 33 13.83 -0.23 11.79
N VAL A 34 13.83 0.80 10.94
CA VAL A 34 12.74 1.79 10.89
C VAL A 34 11.51 1.17 10.24
N THR A 35 10.42 1.08 11.00
CA THR A 35 9.10 0.69 10.50
C THR A 35 8.46 1.86 9.77
N ALA A 36 8.34 1.73 8.46
CA ALA A 36 7.76 2.76 7.60
C ALA A 36 6.26 2.55 7.36
N LEU A 37 5.80 1.31 7.34
CA LEU A 37 4.38 0.95 7.24
C LEU A 37 4.11 -0.26 8.12
N SER A 38 2.96 -0.25 8.77
CA SER A 38 2.50 -1.32 9.66
C SER A 38 1.08 -1.68 9.27
N ASP A 39 0.90 -2.89 8.74
CA ASP A 39 -0.42 -3.52 8.55
C ASP A 39 -1.41 -2.66 7.75
N VAL A 40 -1.04 -2.33 6.51
CA VAL A 40 -1.86 -1.51 5.62
C VAL A 40 -2.73 -2.40 4.74
N ASP A 41 -4.04 -2.30 4.92
CA ASP A 41 -5.07 -2.91 4.06
C ASP A 41 -5.76 -1.84 3.22
N LEU A 42 -5.52 -1.77 1.91
CA LEU A 42 -6.11 -0.76 1.02
C LEU A 42 -6.59 -1.42 -0.26
N THR A 43 -7.82 -1.13 -0.70
CA THR A 43 -8.31 -1.53 -2.02
C THR A 43 -8.56 -0.29 -2.87
N ILE A 44 -7.96 -0.26 -4.06
CA ILE A 44 -8.15 0.75 -5.09
C ILE A 44 -8.82 0.08 -6.28
N ARG A 45 -9.89 0.69 -6.77
CA ARG A 45 -10.67 0.31 -7.94
C ARG A 45 -10.41 1.28 -9.07
N GLU A 46 -10.73 0.87 -10.28
CA GLU A 46 -10.66 1.76 -11.43
C GLU A 46 -11.59 2.96 -11.27
N GLY A 47 -11.06 4.14 -11.59
CA GLY A 47 -11.76 5.42 -11.41
C GLY A 47 -11.61 6.03 -10.02
N ASP A 48 -10.94 5.36 -9.07
CA ASP A 48 -10.66 5.95 -7.77
C ASP A 48 -9.64 7.08 -7.85
N PHE A 49 -9.94 8.16 -7.13
CA PHE A 49 -8.99 9.23 -6.85
C PHE A 49 -8.52 9.14 -5.40
N LEU A 50 -7.26 8.72 -5.20
CA LEU A 50 -6.67 8.54 -3.88
C LEU A 50 -5.68 9.67 -3.57
N SER A 51 -5.78 10.22 -2.36
CA SER A 51 -4.77 11.10 -1.79
C SER A 51 -4.21 10.51 -0.50
N LEU A 52 -2.89 10.59 -0.32
CA LEU A 52 -2.20 10.17 0.90
C LEU A 52 -1.80 11.39 1.70
N LEU A 53 -2.35 11.52 2.91
CA LEU A 53 -2.13 12.67 3.79
C LEU A 53 -1.41 12.23 5.07
N GLY A 54 -0.68 13.17 5.69
CA GLY A 54 -0.05 12.97 7.00
C GLY A 54 1.30 13.68 7.15
N PRO A 55 1.89 13.70 8.36
CA PRO A 55 3.16 14.37 8.67
C PRO A 55 4.35 13.86 7.84
N SER A 56 5.45 14.62 7.80
CA SER A 56 6.69 14.11 7.21
C SER A 56 7.13 12.84 7.94
N GLY A 57 7.63 11.85 7.19
CA GLY A 57 8.08 10.57 7.77
C GLY A 57 7.00 9.52 8.06
N CYS A 58 5.71 9.81 7.91
CA CYS A 58 4.64 8.81 8.18
C CYS A 58 4.51 7.67 7.14
N GLY A 59 5.46 7.53 6.20
CA GLY A 59 5.48 6.40 5.26
C GLY A 59 4.77 6.61 3.91
N LYS A 60 4.21 7.79 3.61
CA LYS A 60 3.52 8.06 2.33
C LYS A 60 4.34 7.71 1.09
N SER A 61 5.55 8.26 0.97
CA SER A 61 6.43 7.97 -0.17
C SER A 61 6.90 6.52 -0.17
N THR A 62 6.90 5.84 0.96
CA THR A 62 7.17 4.40 1.03
C THR A 62 6.00 3.61 0.47
N ALA A 63 4.76 3.95 0.83
CA ALA A 63 3.55 3.35 0.26
C ALA A 63 3.50 3.54 -1.27
N LEU A 64 3.75 4.76 -1.76
CA LEU A 64 3.79 5.02 -3.21
C LEU A 64 4.89 4.21 -3.93
N ARG A 65 6.06 4.04 -3.32
CA ARG A 65 7.13 3.20 -3.90
C ARG A 65 6.74 1.72 -3.97
N LEU A 66 6.07 1.20 -2.94
CA LEU A 66 5.54 -0.18 -2.97
C LEU A 66 4.49 -0.34 -4.08
N ILE A 67 3.54 0.58 -4.17
CA ILE A 67 2.48 0.58 -5.20
C ILE A 67 3.07 0.62 -6.60
N ALA A 68 4.12 1.43 -6.81
CA ALA A 68 4.82 1.55 -8.08
C ALA A 68 5.77 0.37 -8.41
N GLY A 69 5.85 -0.65 -7.54
CA GLY A 69 6.77 -1.77 -7.72
C GLY A 69 8.26 -1.42 -7.55
N LEU A 70 8.57 -0.25 -7.00
CA LEU A 70 9.94 0.24 -6.76
C LEU A 70 10.52 -0.23 -5.42
N ALA A 71 9.71 -0.91 -4.62
CA ALA A 71 10.13 -1.54 -3.37
C ALA A 71 9.30 -2.80 -3.12
N THR A 72 9.89 -3.76 -2.40
CA THR A 72 9.20 -4.97 -1.95
C THR A 72 8.70 -4.76 -0.51
N PRO A 73 7.46 -5.17 -0.19
CA PRO A 73 6.99 -5.17 1.19
C PRO A 73 7.82 -6.12 2.04
N THR A 74 7.92 -5.85 3.34
CA THR A 74 8.54 -6.78 4.31
C THR A 74 7.53 -7.83 4.78
N SER A 75 6.24 -7.48 4.79
CA SER A 75 5.13 -8.37 5.14
C SER A 75 3.89 -8.04 4.32
N GLY A 76 2.95 -8.99 4.24
CA GLY A 76 1.74 -8.84 3.43
C GLY A 76 2.03 -8.93 1.93
N LEU A 77 1.06 -8.54 1.10
CA LEU A 77 1.16 -8.61 -0.35
C LEU A 77 0.43 -7.47 -1.05
N LEU A 78 0.90 -7.15 -2.26
CA LEU A 78 0.25 -6.24 -3.19
C LEU A 78 -0.25 -7.05 -4.39
N ASP A 79 -1.54 -6.97 -4.66
CA ASP A 79 -2.21 -7.64 -5.76
C ASP A 79 -2.68 -6.60 -6.80
N TRP A 80 -1.97 -6.52 -7.93
CA TRP A 80 -2.30 -5.66 -9.05
C TRP A 80 -3.21 -6.41 -10.04
N ARG A 81 -4.42 -5.90 -10.26
CA ARG A 81 -5.42 -6.40 -11.25
C ARG A 81 -5.64 -7.93 -11.25
N GLY A 82 -5.46 -8.61 -10.12
CA GLY A 82 -5.62 -10.06 -10.03
C GLY A 82 -4.70 -10.74 -11.04
N SER A 83 -3.40 -10.50 -10.95
CA SER A 83 -2.39 -11.01 -11.87
C SER A 83 -2.42 -12.54 -11.94
N SER A 84 -3.30 -13.10 -12.78
CA SER A 84 -3.15 -14.45 -13.31
C SER A 84 -1.87 -14.41 -14.12
N SER A 85 -0.79 -14.91 -13.52
CA SER A 85 0.46 -15.30 -14.16
C SER A 85 0.79 -14.50 -15.42
N VAL A 86 1.66 -13.49 -15.30
CA VAL A 86 2.52 -13.14 -16.42
C VAL A 86 3.35 -14.39 -16.73
N ASP A 87 2.81 -15.21 -17.63
CA ASP A 87 3.49 -16.29 -18.31
C ASP A 87 4.70 -15.67 -19.01
N ARG A 88 5.88 -15.92 -18.44
CA ARG A 88 7.17 -15.60 -19.05
C ARG A 88 7.68 -16.81 -19.81
N SER A 89 6.90 -17.34 -20.73
CA SER A 89 7.41 -18.20 -21.80
C SER A 89 8.02 -17.30 -22.89
N ASN A 90 9.32 -17.07 -22.76
CA ASN A 90 10.22 -16.90 -23.90
C ASN A 90 11.62 -17.42 -23.54
#